data_AF-A0A533UZ66-F1
#
_entry.id   AF-A0A533UZ66-F1
#
_cell.length_a   1.000
_cell.length_b   1.000
_cell.length_c   1.000
_cell.angle_alpha   90.00
_cell.angle_beta   90.00
_cell.angle_gamma   90.00
#
_symmetry.space_group_name_H-M   'P 1'
#
loop_
_entity.id
_entity.type
_entity.pdbx_description
1 polymer ?
#
loop_
_entity_poly.entity_id
_entity_poly.type
_entity_poly.pdbx_seq_one_letter_code
_entity_poly.pdbx_strand_id
1 'polypeptide(L)'
;MSEENTTRIYTVNLAKAWDTPKYRRTDRVINIIKEFTQHHMQTDKVKIDQDLNRHIWSRGKTNPPRKIRLRMIKEEDDTVVVSSFIDEKKLESIAEEEIEAEEEKKKG
;
A
#
# COMPACT_ATOMS: atom_id res chain seq x y z
N MET A 1 -8.07 14.10 -25.38
CA MET A 1 -6.95 14.04 -24.43
C MET A 1 -6.94 12.62 -23.92
N SER A 2 -5.90 11.85 -24.20
CA SER A 2 -5.80 10.45 -23.81
C SER A 2 -5.76 10.34 -22.28
N GLU A 3 -6.77 9.71 -21.69
CA GLU A 3 -6.74 9.29 -20.30
C GLU A 3 -5.81 8.07 -20.21
N GLU A 4 -4.52 8.35 -20.08
CA GLU A 4 -3.53 7.31 -19.87
C GLU A 4 -3.64 6.81 -18.42
N ASN A 5 -3.96 5.52 -18.26
CA ASN A 5 -3.90 4.81 -16.99
C ASN A 5 -2.53 5.06 -16.35
N THR A 6 -2.52 5.94 -15.36
CA THR A 6 -1.28 6.46 -14.79
C THR A 6 -0.97 5.66 -13.54
N THR A 7 0.05 4.80 -13.65
CA THR A 7 0.60 4.09 -12.49
C THR A 7 1.80 4.86 -11.94
N ARG A 8 1.76 5.17 -10.64
CA ARG A 8 2.85 5.88 -9.95
C ARG A 8 3.19 5.18 -8.64
N ILE A 9 4.48 5.11 -8.32
CA ILE A 9 4.97 4.58 -7.05
C ILE A 9 5.53 5.74 -6.23
N TYR A 10 4.96 5.93 -5.04
CA TYR A 10 5.38 6.97 -4.11
C TYR A 10 5.80 6.37 -2.77
N THR A 11 6.73 7.05 -2.09
CA THR A 11 7.04 6.75 -0.70
C THR A 11 6.39 7.80 0.19
N VAL A 12 5.48 7.39 1.05
CA VAL A 12 4.75 8.29 1.94
C VAL A 12 5.39 8.26 3.33
N ASN A 13 5.77 9.46 3.81
CA ASN A 13 6.26 9.64 5.16
C ASN A 13 5.08 9.85 6.12
N LEU A 14 4.88 8.90 7.02
CA LEU A 14 3.79 8.90 8.00
C LEU A 14 4.21 9.46 9.37
N ALA A 15 5.36 10.15 9.42
CA ALA A 15 5.90 10.74 10.64
C ALA A 15 4.91 11.69 11.34
N LYS A 16 4.09 12.41 10.56
CA LYS A 16 3.03 13.30 11.06
C LYS A 16 1.96 12.59 11.92
N ALA A 17 1.83 11.26 11.82
CA ALA A 17 0.92 10.52 12.69
C ALA A 17 1.41 10.47 14.15
N TRP A 18 2.69 10.72 14.41
CA TRP A 18 3.27 10.63 15.76
C TRP A 18 2.94 11.81 16.66
N ASP A 19 2.56 12.94 16.07
CA ASP A 19 2.05 14.13 16.76
C ASP A 19 0.65 13.88 17.36
N THR A 20 -0.03 12.84 16.88
CA THR A 20 -1.37 12.46 17.34
C THR A 20 -1.28 11.54 18.57
N PRO A 21 -2.25 11.62 19.51
CA PRO A 21 -2.35 10.69 20.62
C PRO A 21 -2.27 9.23 20.19
N LYS A 22 -1.58 8.41 20.99
CA LYS A 22 -1.27 6.99 20.72
C LYS A 22 -2.44 6.20 20.14
N TYR A 23 -3.62 6.32 20.74
CA TYR A 23 -4.82 5.55 20.37
C TYR A 23 -5.50 5.98 19.05
N ARG A 24 -5.04 7.04 18.38
CA ARG A 24 -5.56 7.51 17.08
C ARG A 24 -4.51 7.52 15.96
N ARG A 25 -3.31 6.98 16.21
CA ARG A 25 -2.20 7.08 15.25
C ARG A 25 -2.49 6.36 13.95
N THR A 26 -3.00 5.13 14.02
CA THR A 26 -3.34 4.37 12.82
C THR A 26 -4.48 5.04 12.03
N ASP A 27 -5.49 5.57 12.72
CA ASP A 27 -6.58 6.35 12.09
C ASP A 27 -6.01 7.57 11.35
N ARG A 28 -5.04 8.28 11.96
CA ARG A 28 -4.35 9.42 11.34
C ARG A 28 -3.54 9.02 10.12
N VAL A 29 -2.89 7.85 10.14
CA VAL A 29 -2.14 7.32 8.99
C VAL A 29 -3.04 7.13 7.77
N ILE A 30 -4.22 6.55 7.96
CA ILE A 30 -5.17 6.35 6.86
C ILE A 30 -5.58 7.70 6.26
N ASN A 31 -5.84 8.71 7.10
CA ASN A 31 -6.18 10.05 6.63
C ASN A 31 -5.01 10.69 5.86
N ILE A 32 -3.77 10.55 6.34
CA ILE A 32 -2.59 11.06 5.62
C ILE A 32 -2.45 10.39 4.25
N ILE A 33 -2.72 9.09 4.13
CA ILE A 33 -2.66 8.39 2.84
C ILE A 33 -3.75 8.91 1.90
N LYS A 34 -4.98 9.11 2.40
CA LYS A 34 -6.07 9.68 1.61
C LYS A 34 -5.73 11.09 1.13
N GLU A 35 -5.32 11.97 2.03
CA GLU A 35 -4.90 13.34 1.71
C GLU A 35 -3.77 13.32 0.66
N PHE A 36 -2.74 12.49 0.86
CA PHE A 36 -1.62 12.37 -0.07
C PHE A 36 -2.07 11.93 -1.47
N THR A 37 -2.98 10.96 -1.54
CA THR A 37 -3.53 10.44 -2.81
C THR A 37 -4.37 11.50 -3.53
N GLN A 38 -5.26 12.17 -2.80
CA GLN A 38 -6.10 13.24 -3.33
C GLN A 38 -5.26 14.38 -3.91
N HIS A 39 -4.20 14.78 -3.21
CA HIS A 39 -3.31 15.85 -3.68
C HIS A 39 -2.51 15.47 -4.93
N HIS A 40 -2.00 14.24 -5.03
CA HIS A 40 -1.11 13.84 -6.14
C HIS A 40 -1.85 13.39 -7.39
N MET A 41 -3.01 12.76 -7.23
CA MET A 41 -3.82 12.27 -8.34
C MET A 41 -5.00 13.19 -8.69
N GLN A 42 -5.24 14.23 -7.89
CA GLN A 42 -6.31 15.21 -8.09
C GLN A 42 -7.68 14.54 -8.24
N THR A 43 -7.97 13.60 -7.33
CA THR A 43 -9.17 12.76 -7.38
C THR A 43 -9.79 12.65 -6.00
N ASP A 44 -11.11 12.77 -5.89
CA ASP A 44 -11.82 12.66 -4.61
C ASP A 44 -12.04 11.21 -4.16
N LYS A 45 -12.23 10.29 -5.12
CA LYS A 45 -12.54 8.88 -4.87
C LYS A 45 -11.25 8.07 -4.72
N VAL A 46 -10.90 7.77 -3.46
CA VAL A 46 -9.74 6.95 -3.11
C VAL A 46 -10.19 5.61 -2.54
N LYS A 47 -9.79 4.51 -3.20
CA LYS A 47 -9.96 3.14 -2.71
C LYS A 47 -8.62 2.64 -2.19
N ILE A 48 -8.60 2.26 -0.91
CA ILE A 48 -7.41 1.67 -0.27
C ILE A 48 -7.56 0.17 -0.34
N ASP A 49 -6.52 -0.50 -0.85
CA ASP A 49 -6.50 -1.94 -0.94
C ASP A 49 -6.53 -2.61 0.45
N GLN A 50 -7.14 -3.80 0.52
CA GLN A 50 -7.33 -4.49 1.79
C GLN A 50 -6.00 -4.95 2.39
N ASP A 51 -5.02 -5.37 1.57
CA ASP A 51 -3.70 -5.79 2.05
C ASP A 51 -2.90 -4.63 2.60
N LEU A 52 -2.96 -3.48 1.94
CA LEU A 52 -2.37 -2.25 2.47
C LEU A 52 -2.99 -1.89 3.83
N ASN A 53 -4.31 -2.00 3.96
CA ASN A 53 -4.97 -1.75 5.24
C ASN A 53 -4.50 -2.77 6.31
N ARG A 54 -4.52 -4.08 6.00
CA ARG A 54 -3.99 -5.11 6.91
C ARG A 54 -2.55 -4.82 7.35
N HIS A 55 -1.70 -4.40 6.42
CA HIS A 55 -0.31 -4.05 6.70
C HIS A 55 -0.20 -2.88 7.68
N ILE A 56 -0.99 -1.82 7.47
CA ILE A 56 -1.05 -0.65 8.35
C ILE A 56 -1.52 -1.04 9.77
N TRP A 57 -2.50 -1.92 9.87
CA TRP A 57 -3.07 -2.39 11.14
C TRP A 57 -2.32 -3.58 11.78
N SER A 58 -1.31 -4.13 11.12
CA SER A 58 -0.57 -5.33 11.57
C SER A 58 0.04 -5.20 12.97
N ARG A 59 0.43 -3.98 13.37
CA ARG A 59 1.00 -3.63 14.68
C ARG A 59 -0.03 -3.02 15.64
N GLY A 60 -1.31 -3.11 15.31
CA GLY A 60 -2.42 -2.54 16.06
C GLY A 60 -2.62 -1.04 15.86
N LYS A 61 -3.49 -0.45 16.68
CA LYS A 61 -3.93 0.95 16.56
C LYS A 61 -2.89 2.01 16.96
N THR A 62 -1.89 1.59 17.73
CA THR A 62 -0.97 2.50 18.42
C THR A 62 0.36 2.71 17.69
N ASN A 63 0.77 1.75 16.87
CA ASN A 63 2.12 1.72 16.32
C ASN A 63 2.14 1.42 14.81
N PRO A 64 1.51 2.26 13.99
CA PRO A 64 1.53 2.07 12.55
C PRO A 64 2.97 2.26 11.98
N PRO A 65 3.25 1.73 10.77
CA PRO A 65 4.52 1.95 10.09
C PRO A 65 4.82 3.45 9.88
N ARG A 66 6.10 3.85 9.99
CA ARG A 66 6.50 5.28 9.83
C ARG A 66 6.69 5.70 8.38
N LYS A 67 6.93 4.74 7.48
CA LYS A 67 7.13 4.94 6.04
C LYS A 67 6.50 3.76 5.31
N ILE A 68 5.78 4.03 4.23
CA ILE A 68 5.20 3.00 3.37
C ILE A 68 5.43 3.40 1.91
N ARG A 69 5.79 2.42 1.09
CA ARG A 69 5.84 2.56 -0.37
C ARG A 69 4.49 2.15 -0.93
N LEU A 70 3.83 3.08 -1.60
CA LEU A 70 2.50 2.91 -2.16
C LEU A 70 2.59 2.91 -3.68
N ARG A 71 1.84 2.01 -4.30
CA ARG A 71 1.50 2.10 -5.72
C ARG A 71 0.11 2.71 -5.83
N MET A 72 -0.03 3.67 -6.72
CA MET A 72 -1.29 4.34 -7.02
C MET A 72 -1.58 4.13 -8.49
N ILE A 73 -2.79 3.65 -8.77
CA ILE A 73 -3.29 3.40 -10.12
C ILE A 73 -4.52 4.28 -10.29
N LYS A 74 -4.48 5.17 -11.28
CA LYS A 74 -5.66 5.94 -11.68
C LYS A 74 -6.42 5.15 -12.74
N GLU A 75 -7.67 4.81 -12.44
CA GLU A 75 -8.63 4.18 -13.35
C GLU A 75 -9.41 5.26 -14.14
N GLU A 76 -10.07 4.86 -15.23
CA GLU A 76 -10.89 5.72 -16.09
C GLU A 76 -12.08 6.37 -15.34
N ASP A 77 -12.59 5.73 -14.28
CA ASP A 77 -13.72 6.23 -13.47
C ASP A 77 -13.37 7.34 -12.45
N ASP A 78 -12.26 8.05 -12.66
CA ASP A 78 -11.67 8.97 -11.68
C ASP A 78 -11.63 8.33 -10.28
N THR A 79 -11.16 7.08 -10.23
CA THR A 79 -10.97 6.35 -8.98
C THR A 79 -9.52 5.95 -8.88
N VAL A 80 -8.91 6.24 -7.72
CA VAL A 80 -7.53 5.86 -7.46
C VAL A 80 -7.50 4.67 -6.53
N VAL A 81 -6.86 3.59 -6.97
CA VAL A 81 -6.58 2.41 -6.16
C VAL A 81 -5.18 2.51 -5.59
N VAL A 82 -5.05 2.36 -4.27
CA VAL A 82 -3.78 2.45 -3.55
C VAL A 82 -3.42 1.08 -2.97
N SER A 83 -2.30 0.51 -3.41
CA SER A 83 -1.80 -0.78 -2.95
C SER A 83 -0.39 -0.68 -2.32
N SER A 84 -0.04 -1.66 -1.51
CA SER A 84 1.29 -1.78 -0.90
C SER A 84 2.28 -2.30 -1.93
N PHE A 85 3.39 -1.59 -2.17
CA PHE A 85 4.44 -2.05 -3.07
C PHE A 85 5.24 -3.23 -2.49
N ILE A 86 5.13 -3.48 -1.18
CA ILE A 86 5.91 -4.52 -0.48
C ILE A 86 5.48 -5.92 -0.89
N ASP A 87 4.20 -6.10 -1.27
CA ASP A 87 3.64 -7.43 -1.48
C ASP A 87 4.16 -8.10 -2.76
N GLU A 88 4.53 -7.36 -3.81
CA GLU A 88 5.11 -7.98 -5.03
C GLU A 88 6.42 -8.70 -4.72
N LYS A 89 7.34 -8.05 -4.03
CA LYS A 89 8.64 -8.66 -3.73
C LYS A 89 8.53 -9.87 -2.81
N LYS A 90 7.53 -9.85 -1.92
CA LYS A 90 7.29 -10.96 -0.99
C LYS A 90 6.55 -12.12 -1.67
N LEU A 91 5.59 -11.82 -2.56
CA LEU A 91 4.88 -12.82 -3.36
C LEU A 91 5.82 -13.49 -4.36
N GLU A 92 6.71 -12.72 -5.01
CA GLU A 92 7.77 -13.23 -5.87
C GLU A 92 8.69 -14.19 -5.10
N SER A 93 9.15 -13.80 -3.90
CA SER A 93 10.00 -14.70 -3.10
C SER A 93 9.30 -15.98 -2.65
N ILE A 94 8.00 -15.91 -2.31
CA ILE A 94 7.24 -17.10 -1.90
C ILE A 94 7.00 -18.02 -3.10
N ALA A 95 6.67 -17.45 -4.27
CA ALA A 95 6.48 -18.23 -5.49
C ALA A 95 7.78 -18.90 -5.96
N GLU A 96 8.92 -18.22 -5.85
CA GLU A 96 10.25 -18.81 -6.13
C GLU A 96 10.55 -19.98 -5.17
N GLU A 97 10.29 -19.83 -3.87
CA GLU A 97 10.46 -20.90 -2.87
C GLU A 97 9.55 -22.12 -3.14
N GLU A 98 8.30 -21.90 -3.58
CA GLU A 98 7.37 -22.99 -3.91
C GLU A 98 7.78 -23.76 -5.16
N ILE A 99 8.29 -23.07 -6.20
CA ILE A 99 8.78 -23.69 -7.43
C ILE A 99 10.03 -24.56 -7.12
N GLU A 100 10.97 -24.05 -6.33
CA GLU A 100 12.19 -24.77 -5.95
C GLU A 100 11.87 -26.03 -5.13
N ALA A 101 10.91 -25.94 -4.19
CA ALA A 101 10.45 -27.07 -3.39
C ALA A 101 9.73 -28.16 -4.23
N GLU A 102 9.07 -27.78 -5.33
CA GLU A 102 8.41 -28.73 -6.23
C GLU A 102 9.40 -29.42 -7.19
N GLU A 103 10.47 -28.73 -7.59
CA GLU A 103 11.57 -29.31 -8.36
C GLU A 103 12.42 -30.31 -7.56
N GLU A 104 12.69 -30.04 -6.28
CA GLU A 104 13.41 -30.97 -5.39
C GLU A 104 12.63 -32.27 -5.16
N LYS A 105 11.29 -32.20 -5.04
CA LYS A 105 10.43 -33.38 -4.88
C LYS A 105 10.32 -34.25 -6.12
N LYS A 106 10.52 -33.69 -7.33
CA LYS A 106 10.49 -34.45 -8.60
C LYS A 106 11.83 -35.14 -8.93
N LYS A 107 12.92 -34.78 -8.26
CA LYS A 107 14.25 -35.39 -8.44
C LYS A 107 14.55 -36.54 -7.45
N GLY A 108 13.66 -36.81 -6.50
CA GLY A 108 13.77 -37.88 -5.49
C GLY A 108 12.99 -39.14 -5.84
#